data_AF-A0A2E9GMW2-F1
#
_entry.id   AF-A0A2E9GMW2-F1
#
_cell.length_a   1.000
_cell.length_b   1.000
_cell.length_c   1.000
_cell.angle_alpha   90.00
_cell.angle_beta   90.00
_cell.angle_gamma   90.00
#
_symmetry.space_group_name_H-M   'P 1'
#
loop_
_entity.id
_entity.type
_entity.pdbx_description
1 polymer ?
#
loop_
_entity_poly.entity_id
_entity_poly.type
_entity_poly.pdbx_seq_one_letter_code
_entity_poly.pdbx_strand_id
1 'polypeptide(L)' 'MARSGREAEDQLGYFGELWAFLRVRKKWWLGPIVATLVLLAALIGLTRGSSVAPFIYALF' A
#
# COMPACT_ATOMS: atom_id res chain seq x y z
N MET A 1 6.35 14.37 34.48
CA MET A 1 5.86 13.15 33.81
C MET A 1 5.47 13.55 32.38
N ALA A 2 6.41 13.53 31.42
CA ALA A 2 6.18 14.09 30.07
C ALA A 2 7.10 13.43 29.00
N ARG A 3 7.13 12.10 28.91
CA ARG A 3 7.94 11.36 27.91
C ARG A 3 7.12 10.68 26.80
N SER A 4 5.83 10.98 26.67
CA SER A 4 4.96 10.28 25.71
C SER A 4 4.99 10.82 24.27
N GLY A 5 5.67 11.95 24.01
CA GLY A 5 5.65 12.60 22.69
C GLY A 5 6.68 12.10 21.68
N ARG A 6 7.76 11.45 22.12
CA ARG A 6 8.90 11.08 21.26
C ARG A 6 8.74 9.76 20.53
N GLU A 7 7.93 8.84 21.05
CA GLU A 7 7.79 7.51 20.44
C GLU A 7 7.06 7.58 19.09
N ALA A 8 6.16 8.56 18.90
CA ALA A 8 5.52 8.81 17.61
C ALA A 8 6.49 9.41 16.57
N GLU A 9 7.43 10.28 16.99
CA GLU A 9 8.49 10.79 16.12
C GLU A 9 9.45 9.68 15.68
N ASP A 10 9.81 8.75 16.58
CA ASP A 10 10.65 7.60 16.27
C ASP A 10 9.93 6.61 15.32
N GLN A 11 8.63 6.34 15.55
CA GLN A 11 7.81 5.50 14.66
C GLN A 11 7.73 6.09 13.25
N LEU A 12 7.49 7.41 13.13
CA LEU A 12 7.47 8.12 11.85
C LEU A 12 8.87 8.19 11.21
N GLY A 13 9.93 8.23 12.01
CA GLY A 13 11.33 8.16 11.57
C GLY A 13 11.64 6.85 10.84
N TYR A 14 11.20 5.70 11.36
CA TYR A 14 11.41 4.41 10.70
C TYR A 14 10.74 4.33 9.32
N PHE A 15 9.49 4.78 9.21
CA PHE A 15 8.81 4.84 7.91
C PHE A 15 9.45 5.86 6.95
N GLY A 16 9.96 6.97 7.48
CA GLY A 16 10.69 8.00 6.74
C GLY A 16 12.03 7.51 6.18
N GLU A 17 12.80 6.77 6.98
CA GLU A 17 14.05 6.12 6.55
C GLU A 17 13.79 5.06 5.48
N LEU A 18 12.78 4.20 5.68
CA LEU A 18 12.38 3.19 4.70
C LEU A 18 12.00 3.85 3.36
N TRP A 19 11.25 4.96 3.41
CA TRP A 19 10.86 5.73 2.22
C TRP A 19 12.07 6.41 1.54
N ALA A 20 13.03 6.91 2.31
CA ALA A 20 14.27 7.46 1.78
C ALA A 20 15.10 6.37 1.06
N PHE A 21 15.22 5.17 1.64
CA PHE A 21 15.88 4.02 1.01
C PHE A 21 15.18 3.58 -0.29
N LEU A 22 13.85 3.52 -0.30
CA LEU A 22 13.07 3.19 -1.50
C LEU A 22 13.26 4.25 -2.60
N ARG A 23 13.36 5.53 -2.24
CA ARG A 23 13.51 6.65 -3.17
C ARG A 23 14.86 6.66 -3.89
N VAL A 24 15.93 6.14 -3.28
CA VAL A 24 17.30 6.10 -3.84
C VAL A 24 17.43 5.12 -5.02
N ARG A 25 16.64 4.04 -5.09
CA ARG A 25 16.81 2.95 -6.08
C ARG A 25 16.21 3.19 -7.48
N LYS A 26 16.21 4.43 -7.99
CA LYS A 26 15.77 4.78 -9.37
C LYS A 26 14.35 4.31 -9.75
N LYS A 27 13.39 5.19 -9.46
CA LYS A 27 11.95 5.13 -9.78
C LYS A 27 11.54 4.77 -11.23
N TRP A 28 12.47 4.68 -12.18
CA TRP A 28 12.19 4.35 -13.58
C TRP A 28 11.95 2.86 -13.85
N TRP A 29 12.48 1.96 -13.02
CA TRP A 29 12.23 0.51 -13.17
C TRP A 29 10.98 0.02 -12.42
N LEU A 30 10.59 0.68 -11.33
CA LEU A 30 9.37 0.32 -10.60
C LEU A 30 8.10 0.78 -11.31
N GLY A 31 8.17 1.90 -12.04
CA GLY A 31 7.05 2.46 -12.80
C GLY A 31 6.28 1.43 -13.63
N PRO A 32 6.94 0.68 -14.54
CA PRO A 32 6.24 -0.32 -15.36
C PRO A 32 5.65 -1.46 -14.53
N ILE A 33 6.36 -1.97 -13.50
CA ILE A 33 5.85 -3.06 -12.66
C ILE A 33 4.61 -2.62 -11.88
N VAL A 34 4.64 -1.45 -11.27
CA VAL A 34 3.49 -0.89 -10.53
C VAL A 34 2.33 -0.60 -11.48
N ALA A 35 2.59 -0.06 -12.67
CA ALA A 35 1.56 0.19 -13.67
C ALA A 35 0.88 -1.11 -14.12
N THR A 36 1.64 -2.18 -14.39
CA THR A 36 1.07 -3.49 -14.75
C THR A 36 0.29 -4.10 -13.59
N LEU A 37 0.77 -3.99 -12.35
CA LEU A 37 0.04 -4.48 -11.17
C LEU A 37 -1.28 -3.75 -10.95
N VAL A 38 -1.30 -2.42 -11.10
CA VAL A 38 -2.53 -1.62 -11.01
C VAL A 38 -3.49 -1.96 -12.14
N LEU A 39 -2.99 -2.11 -13.37
CA LEU A 39 -3.80 -2.49 -14.52
C LEU A 39 -4.41 -3.88 -14.33
N LEU A 40 -3.64 -4.85 -13.83
CA LEU A 40 -4.13 -6.19 -13.50
C LEU A 40 -5.13 -6.16 -12.35
N ALA A 41 -4.88 -5.39 -11.29
CA ALA A 41 -5.83 -5.24 -10.18
C ALA A 41 -7.15 -4.61 -10.64
N ALA A 42 -7.08 -3.59 -11.50
CA ALA A 42 -8.26 -2.98 -12.12
C ALA A 42 -8.97 -4.00 -13.01
N LEU A 43 -8.25 -4.71 -13.88
CA LEU A 43 -8.84 -5.73 -14.74
C LEU A 43 -9.51 -6.84 -13.93
N ILE A 44 -8.86 -7.34 -12.86
CA ILE A 44 -9.41 -8.33 -11.93
C ILE A 44 -10.63 -7.77 -11.19
N GLY A 45 -10.62 -6.50 -10.77
CA GLY A 45 -11.76 -5.85 -10.12
C GLY A 45 -12.94 -5.63 -11.06
N LEU A 46 -12.68 -5.33 -12.34
CA LEU A 46 -13.71 -5.19 -13.38
C LEU A 46 -14.26 -6.55 -13.83
N THR A 47 -13.43 -7.60 -13.82
CA THR A 47 -13.81 -8.96 -14.28
C THR A 47 -14.31 -9.87 -13.16
N ARG A 48 -13.95 -9.63 -11.90
CA ARG A 48 -14.70 -10.16 -10.76
C ARG A 48 -16.01 -9.39 -10.70
N GLY A 49 -17.03 -9.95 -11.34
CA GLY A 49 -18.40 -9.59 -11.01
C GLY A 49 -18.52 -9.64 -9.49
N SER A 50 -18.78 -8.49 -8.88
CA SER A 50 -19.00 -8.35 -7.45
C SER A 50 -17.73 -8.38 -6.58
N SER A 51 -17.09 -7.21 -6.36
CA SER A 51 -16.48 -6.89 -5.05
C SER A 51 -17.48 -7.01 -3.89
N VAL A 52 -18.76 -7.21 -4.22
CA VAL A 52 -19.88 -7.55 -3.34
C VAL A 52 -19.94 -9.07 -3.02
N ALA A 53 -19.21 -9.95 -3.74
CA ALA A 53 -19.16 -11.39 -3.48
C ALA A 53 -18.79 -11.78 -2.03
N PRO A 54 -17.77 -11.18 -1.38
CA PRO A 54 -17.44 -11.51 0.01
C PRO A 54 -18.49 -11.01 1.02
N PHE A 55 -19.41 -10.14 0.61
CA PHE A 55 -20.51 -9.66 1.46
C PHE A 55 -21.78 -10.50 1.30
N ILE A 56 -22.03 -11.05 0.10
CA ILE A 56 -23.14 -11.98 -0.14
C ILE A 56 -22.94 -13.26 0.68
N TYR A 57 -21.72 -13.84 0.71
CA TYR A 57 -21.43 -15.04 1.52
C TYR A 57 -21.30 -14.77 3.02
N ALA A 58 -21.25 -13.51 3.46
CA ALA A 58 -21.23 -13.17 4.87
C ALA A 58 -22.65 -13.05 5.47
N LEU A 59 -23.69 -12.93 4.63
CA LEU A 59 -25.09 -12.77 5.04
C LEU A 59 -25.89 -14.09 5.01
N PHE A 60 -25.28 -15.20 4.57
CA PHE A 60 -25.87 -16.54 4.56
C PHE A 60 -25.01 -17.52 5.34
#